data_AF-A0AAW2SM70-F1
#
_entry.id   AF-A0AAW2SM70-F1
#
_cell.length_a   1.000
_cell.length_b   1.000
_cell.length_c   1.000
_cell.angle_alpha   90.00
_cell.angle_beta   90.00
_cell.angle_gamma   90.00
#
_symmetry.space_group_name_H-M   'P 1'
#
loop_
_entity.id
_entity.type
_entity.pdbx_description
1 polymer ?
#
loop_
_entity_poly.entity_id
_entity_poly.type
_entity_poly.pdbx_seq_one_letter_code
_entity_poly.pdbx_strand_id
1 'polypeptide(L)'
;MEAKAQASINNYAADISSIKAAEERISPYVHKTPALSSETLNSIAGRKLYFKCECFQKGGAFKFRGACNAVFSLTDDEAAKGVVTHSSGNHAAALSLAAKLRGIPAHIVIPKNAPKCKVENVMRYGGQIIWSEANVQSREEVAAKVLQDTSAVLIHPYNDGRIISGQGTISLELLEQVPHIDTIIVPVSGGGLISGVALAAKSINPAIRILAAEPKGADDAARSKAAGSIVTLPETKTIADGLRAFLGNLTWPVVRDLVDDIITVDDQEIVEAMRLCYEILKVAVEPSGAIGLAAVLSNSFRNNPAWNDCKNVGIILSGGNVDLDVLWESINKRTNSASGMSVHDECKLRFLDLKAKRNYRFIIFKIEEKIQQVVVEKLGQPEESYDDFSSSLPDDECRYAVYDFDFTTDENCQKSKIFFIAWSPDTSRVRSKMVYASSKDRFKRELDGTQVELQATEPSEMSIDIVKSRAM
;
A
#
# COMPACT_ATOMS: atom_id res chain seq x y z
N MET A 1 46.31 -11.87 38.30
CA MET A 1 45.26 -10.86 38.04
C MET A 1 44.77 -11.03 36.60
N GLU A 2 44.39 -12.27 36.25
CA GLU A 2 43.92 -12.71 34.94
C GLU A 2 42.69 -13.57 35.19
N ALA A 3 41.52 -12.94 35.20
CA ALA A 3 40.22 -13.61 35.21
C ALA A 3 39.15 -12.55 34.97
N LYS A 4 38.87 -12.22 33.70
CA LYS A 4 37.59 -11.64 33.23
C LYS A 4 37.49 -11.51 31.70
N ALA A 5 38.11 -12.42 30.95
CA ALA A 5 37.89 -12.55 29.50
C ALA A 5 37.22 -13.90 29.20
N GLN A 6 36.06 -14.13 29.82
CA GLN A 6 35.10 -15.14 29.37
C GLN A 6 33.81 -14.39 29.12
N ALA A 7 33.74 -13.68 27.98
CA ALA A 7 32.49 -13.13 27.49
C ALA A 7 31.50 -14.28 27.34
N SER A 8 30.31 -14.12 27.91
CA SER A 8 29.23 -15.10 27.78
C SER A 8 29.01 -15.40 26.30
N ILE A 9 29.06 -16.68 25.92
CA ILE A 9 28.58 -17.13 24.62
C ILE A 9 27.07 -16.88 24.64
N ASN A 10 26.65 -15.69 24.19
CA ASN A 10 25.23 -15.38 24.04
C ASN A 10 24.72 -16.25 22.88
N ASN A 11 24.01 -17.34 23.23
CA ASN A 11 23.39 -18.23 22.26
C ASN A 11 22.19 -17.52 21.61
N TYR A 12 22.45 -16.75 20.56
CA TYR A 12 21.40 -16.22 19.68
C TYR A 12 20.78 -17.37 18.87
N ALA A 13 19.56 -17.17 18.36
CA ALA A 13 18.87 -18.18 17.55
C ALA A 13 19.47 -18.38 16.14
N ALA A 14 20.44 -17.54 15.76
CA ALA A 14 21.18 -17.59 14.51
C ALA A 14 22.59 -17.01 14.74
N ASP A 15 23.55 -17.40 13.91
CA ASP A 15 24.91 -16.91 13.92
C ASP A 15 25.45 -16.73 12.49
N ILE A 16 26.70 -16.28 12.35
CA ILE A 16 27.31 -16.09 11.03
C ILE A 16 27.39 -17.38 10.22
N SER A 17 27.55 -18.54 10.88
CA SER A 17 27.65 -19.84 10.22
C SER A 17 26.29 -20.25 9.65
N SER A 18 25.21 -20.08 10.42
CA SER A 18 23.84 -20.36 9.97
C SER A 18 23.40 -19.40 8.87
N ILE A 19 23.86 -18.15 8.90
CA ILE A 19 23.59 -17.15 7.85
C ILE A 19 24.32 -17.51 6.55
N LYS A 20 25.59 -17.93 6.60
CA LYS A 20 26.32 -18.41 5.41
C LYS A 20 25.70 -19.67 4.82
N ALA A 21 25.30 -20.61 5.68
CA ALA A 21 24.54 -21.78 5.23
C ALA A 21 23.19 -21.41 4.61
N ALA A 22 22.55 -20.32 5.08
CA ALA A 22 21.33 -19.79 4.47
C ALA A 22 21.61 -19.17 3.09
N GLU A 23 22.68 -18.41 2.93
CA GLU A 23 23.12 -17.83 1.65
C GLU A 23 23.29 -18.91 0.58
N GLU A 24 24.05 -19.96 0.88
CA GLU A 24 24.25 -21.09 -0.03
C GLU A 24 22.92 -21.74 -0.43
N ARG A 25 22.07 -22.05 0.56
CA ARG A 25 20.77 -22.70 0.37
C ARG A 25 19.81 -21.91 -0.50
N ILE A 26 19.74 -20.58 -0.32
CA ILE A 26 18.76 -19.73 -1.01
C ILE A 26 19.29 -19.14 -2.32
N SER A 27 20.60 -19.18 -2.57
CA SER A 27 21.25 -18.59 -3.75
C SER A 27 20.59 -18.94 -5.10
N PRO A 28 20.06 -20.15 -5.36
CA PRO A 28 19.43 -20.47 -6.64
C PRO A 28 18.04 -19.82 -6.78
N TYR A 29 17.45 -19.37 -5.68
CA TYR A 29 16.06 -18.94 -5.61
C TYR A 29 15.91 -17.45 -5.41
N VAL A 30 16.84 -16.76 -4.75
CA VAL A 30 16.73 -15.31 -4.48
C VAL A 30 17.41 -14.46 -5.56
N HIS A 31 17.03 -13.19 -5.63
CA HIS A 31 17.82 -12.18 -6.34
C HIS A 31 18.89 -11.61 -5.41
N LYS A 32 20.13 -11.49 -5.90
CA LYS A 32 21.13 -10.59 -5.30
C LYS A 32 20.73 -9.16 -5.65
N THR A 33 20.01 -8.51 -4.74
CA THR A 33 19.38 -7.20 -5.00
C THR A 33 20.45 -6.11 -5.13
N PRO A 34 20.21 -5.04 -5.92
CA PRO A 34 21.19 -3.98 -6.08
C PRO A 34 21.32 -3.14 -4.80
N ALA A 35 22.51 -2.54 -4.63
CA ALA A 35 22.75 -1.44 -3.70
C ALA A 35 22.86 -0.15 -4.52
N LEU A 36 21.82 0.69 -4.48
CA LEU A 36 21.78 1.96 -5.23
C LEU A 36 22.42 3.10 -4.44
N SER A 37 22.81 4.18 -5.11
CA SER A 37 23.23 5.44 -4.49
C SER A 37 22.62 6.62 -5.25
N SER A 38 22.51 7.79 -4.61
CA SER A 38 21.99 9.00 -5.25
C SER A 38 22.68 10.23 -4.71
N GLU A 39 23.35 11.00 -5.58
CA GLU A 39 24.00 12.26 -5.18
C GLU A 39 22.99 13.29 -4.65
N THR A 40 21.78 13.33 -5.21
CA THR A 40 20.71 14.21 -4.71
C THR A 40 20.34 13.86 -3.27
N LEU A 41 20.11 12.58 -2.97
CA LEU A 41 19.79 12.16 -1.61
C LEU A 41 20.99 12.30 -0.67
N ASN A 42 22.21 12.09 -1.16
CA ASN A 42 23.42 12.35 -0.39
C ASN A 42 23.50 13.81 0.05
N SER A 43 23.24 14.74 -0.89
CA SER A 43 23.24 16.17 -0.61
C SER A 43 22.14 16.57 0.38
N ILE A 44 20.95 15.99 0.27
CA ILE A 44 19.83 16.27 1.20
C ILE A 44 20.18 15.78 2.62
N ALA A 45 20.77 14.59 2.74
CA ALA A 45 21.11 13.97 4.02
C ALA A 45 22.44 14.47 4.62
N GLY A 46 23.31 15.09 3.83
CA GLY A 46 24.67 15.47 4.22
C GLY A 46 25.61 14.27 4.45
N ARG A 47 25.29 13.11 3.88
CA ARG A 47 25.98 11.82 4.09
C ARG A 47 25.95 10.99 2.81
N LYS A 48 26.80 9.98 2.67
CA LYS A 48 26.72 9.03 1.54
C LYS A 48 25.72 7.93 1.88
N LEU A 49 24.67 7.80 1.07
CA LEU A 49 23.59 6.85 1.26
C LEU A 49 23.66 5.72 0.23
N TYR A 50 23.48 4.50 0.71
CA TYR A 50 23.46 3.28 -0.08
C TYR A 50 22.16 2.51 0.20
N PHE A 51 21.37 2.24 -0.82
CA PHE A 51 20.03 1.67 -0.68
C PHE A 51 20.02 0.21 -1.11
N LYS A 52 19.92 -0.71 -0.15
CA LYS A 52 19.77 -2.14 -0.44
C LYS A 52 18.32 -2.45 -0.80
N CYS A 53 18.05 -2.65 -2.09
CA CYS A 53 16.71 -2.66 -2.67
C CYS A 53 16.00 -4.03 -2.54
N GLU A 54 15.63 -4.41 -1.31
CA GLU A 54 14.86 -5.63 -1.06
C GLU A 54 13.40 -5.56 -1.57
N CYS A 55 12.92 -4.38 -1.94
CA CYS A 55 11.71 -4.21 -2.77
C CYS A 55 11.80 -4.91 -4.14
N PHE A 56 13.00 -5.20 -4.65
CA PHE A 56 13.22 -5.98 -5.88
C PHE A 56 13.41 -7.47 -5.65
N GLN A 57 13.32 -7.94 -4.40
CA GLN A 57 13.35 -9.37 -4.12
C GLN A 57 12.09 -10.05 -4.66
N LYS A 58 12.14 -11.37 -4.90
CA LYS A 58 10.95 -12.14 -5.26
C LYS A 58 9.86 -11.97 -4.20
N GLY A 59 8.60 -11.82 -4.64
CA GLY A 59 7.49 -11.47 -3.76
C GLY A 59 7.48 -10.03 -3.27
N GLY A 60 8.38 -9.17 -3.79
CA GLY A 60 8.38 -7.72 -3.56
C GLY A 60 8.94 -7.27 -2.21
N ALA A 61 9.57 -8.17 -1.44
CA ALA A 61 10.13 -7.85 -0.13
C ALA A 61 11.19 -8.85 0.35
N PHE A 62 12.00 -8.42 1.32
CA PHE A 62 13.07 -9.22 1.94
C PHE A 62 12.62 -10.58 2.51
N LYS A 63 11.32 -10.69 2.88
CA LYS A 63 10.74 -11.85 3.57
C LYS A 63 11.00 -13.17 2.84
N PHE A 64 11.14 -13.13 1.51
CA PHE A 64 11.43 -14.32 0.72
C PHE A 64 12.74 -15.00 1.10
N ARG A 65 13.76 -14.26 1.55
CA ARG A 65 15.04 -14.86 1.97
C ARG A 65 14.86 -15.81 3.15
N GLY A 66 14.30 -15.32 4.25
CA GLY A 66 14.01 -16.15 5.42
C GLY A 66 12.98 -17.24 5.14
N ALA A 67 11.92 -16.95 4.39
CA ALA A 67 10.90 -17.96 4.08
C ALA A 67 11.48 -19.10 3.22
N CYS A 68 12.26 -18.76 2.20
CA CYS A 68 12.99 -19.73 1.37
C CYS A 68 13.98 -20.52 2.22
N ASN A 69 14.78 -19.87 3.06
CA ASN A 69 15.71 -20.57 3.95
C ASN A 69 14.99 -21.55 4.88
N ALA A 70 13.92 -21.10 5.54
CA ALA A 70 13.14 -21.93 6.46
C ALA A 70 12.53 -23.14 5.73
N VAL A 71 11.85 -22.90 4.60
CA VAL A 71 11.24 -23.97 3.80
C VAL A 71 12.28 -24.95 3.31
N PHE A 72 13.39 -24.52 2.70
CA PHE A 72 14.42 -25.41 2.15
C PHE A 72 15.34 -26.04 3.21
N SER A 73 15.24 -25.62 4.47
CA SER A 73 15.96 -26.25 5.58
C SER A 73 15.22 -27.43 6.22
N LEU A 74 13.93 -27.60 5.93
CA LEU A 74 13.15 -28.74 6.43
C LEU A 74 13.67 -30.05 5.86
N THR A 75 13.56 -31.12 6.63
CA THR A 75 13.73 -32.48 6.08
C THR A 75 12.61 -32.78 5.08
N ASP A 76 12.77 -33.80 4.24
CA ASP A 76 11.71 -34.17 3.29
C ASP A 76 10.45 -34.67 4.01
N ASP A 77 10.58 -35.35 5.15
CA ASP A 77 9.46 -35.79 5.99
C ASP A 77 8.68 -34.62 6.60
N GLU A 78 9.39 -33.56 7.03
CA GLU A 78 8.76 -32.33 7.52
C GLU A 78 8.09 -31.57 6.37
N ALA A 79 8.79 -31.44 5.24
CA ALA A 79 8.31 -30.71 4.08
C ALA A 79 7.06 -31.36 3.45
N ALA A 80 6.98 -32.70 3.45
CA ALA A 80 5.82 -33.43 2.96
C ALA A 80 4.52 -33.13 3.73
N LYS A 81 4.63 -32.72 5.00
CA LYS A 81 3.48 -32.28 5.83
C LYS A 81 3.03 -30.85 5.49
N GLY A 82 3.80 -30.11 4.69
CA GLY A 82 3.55 -28.73 4.35
C GLY A 82 3.98 -27.74 5.43
N VAL A 83 3.67 -26.47 5.19
CA VAL A 83 4.00 -25.36 6.09
C VAL A 83 2.77 -24.53 6.40
N VAL A 84 2.78 -23.88 7.57
CA VAL A 84 1.70 -22.98 8.00
C VAL A 84 2.26 -21.67 8.55
N THR A 85 1.54 -20.58 8.33
CA THR A 85 1.80 -19.30 9.00
C THR A 85 0.50 -18.55 9.26
N HIS A 86 0.51 -17.72 10.30
CA HIS A 86 -0.52 -16.72 10.58
C HIS A 86 -0.03 -15.32 10.17
N SER A 87 0.21 -15.10 8.88
CA SER A 87 0.60 -13.77 8.34
C SER A 87 -0.35 -13.36 7.22
N SER A 88 -0.56 -12.06 7.04
CA SER A 88 -1.47 -11.48 6.05
C SER A 88 -0.76 -10.55 5.06
N GLY A 89 0.57 -10.54 5.06
CA GLY A 89 1.35 -9.64 4.23
C GLY A 89 2.56 -10.30 3.61
N ASN A 90 3.68 -9.58 3.58
CA ASN A 90 4.88 -9.97 2.83
C ASN A 90 5.40 -11.37 3.19
N HIS A 91 5.28 -11.80 4.46
CA HIS A 91 5.66 -13.16 4.87
C HIS A 91 4.73 -14.23 4.30
N ALA A 92 3.43 -13.97 4.23
CA ALA A 92 2.44 -14.90 3.69
C ALA A 92 2.73 -15.20 2.20
N ALA A 93 2.97 -14.16 1.42
CA ALA A 93 3.34 -14.28 0.01
C ALA A 93 4.70 -14.97 -0.17
N ALA A 94 5.69 -14.59 0.65
CA ALA A 94 7.02 -15.20 0.64
C ALA A 94 7.00 -16.69 0.95
N LEU A 95 6.25 -17.11 1.98
CA LEU A 95 6.10 -18.52 2.36
C LEU A 95 5.38 -19.31 1.28
N SER A 96 4.32 -18.75 0.70
CA SER A 96 3.58 -19.37 -0.41
C SER A 96 4.50 -19.59 -1.61
N LEU A 97 5.31 -18.60 -1.97
CA LEU A 97 6.28 -18.73 -3.07
C LEU A 97 7.35 -19.78 -2.77
N ALA A 98 7.93 -19.76 -1.56
CA ALA A 98 8.95 -20.74 -1.16
C ALA A 98 8.41 -22.17 -1.19
N ALA A 99 7.20 -22.39 -0.65
CA ALA A 99 6.53 -23.67 -0.65
C ALA A 99 6.21 -24.15 -2.07
N LYS A 100 5.71 -23.27 -2.95
CA LYS A 100 5.49 -23.56 -4.36
C LYS A 100 6.77 -24.00 -5.08
N LEU A 101 7.90 -23.34 -4.80
CA LEU A 101 9.20 -23.71 -5.37
C LEU A 101 9.71 -25.07 -4.86
N ARG A 102 9.42 -25.43 -3.60
CA ARG A 102 9.74 -26.75 -3.05
C ARG A 102 8.72 -27.84 -3.44
N GLY A 103 7.55 -27.46 -3.93
CA GLY A 103 6.48 -28.40 -4.31
C GLY A 103 5.67 -28.92 -3.12
N ILE A 104 5.50 -28.13 -2.06
CA ILE A 104 4.80 -28.53 -0.83
C ILE A 104 3.59 -27.63 -0.53
N PRO A 105 2.59 -28.10 0.26
CA PRO A 105 1.46 -27.27 0.68
C PRO A 105 1.88 -26.09 1.56
N ALA A 106 1.23 -24.95 1.37
CA ALA A 106 1.34 -23.79 2.25
C ALA A 106 -0.04 -23.34 2.74
N HIS A 107 -0.28 -23.47 4.04
CA HIS A 107 -1.51 -23.07 4.71
C HIS A 107 -1.34 -21.66 5.31
N ILE A 108 -2.13 -20.70 4.83
CA ILE A 108 -1.93 -19.28 5.15
C ILE A 108 -3.17 -18.76 5.88
N VAL A 109 -3.02 -18.50 7.19
CA VAL A 109 -4.09 -17.97 8.02
C VAL A 109 -4.12 -16.44 7.95
N ILE A 110 -5.19 -15.92 7.33
CA ILE A 110 -5.37 -14.50 7.00
C ILE A 110 -6.66 -13.97 7.66
N PRO A 111 -6.64 -12.85 8.41
CA PRO A 111 -7.83 -12.19 8.89
C PRO A 111 -8.63 -11.56 7.74
N LYS A 112 -9.96 -11.56 7.87
CA LYS A 112 -10.90 -11.02 6.87
C LYS A 112 -10.69 -9.55 6.47
N ASN A 113 -9.98 -8.76 7.28
CA ASN A 113 -9.68 -7.35 7.01
C ASN A 113 -8.29 -7.11 6.37
N ALA A 114 -7.61 -8.17 5.90
CA ALA A 114 -6.30 -8.04 5.25
C ALA A 114 -6.38 -7.24 3.94
N PRO A 115 -5.37 -6.41 3.61
CA PRO A 115 -5.34 -5.66 2.35
C PRO A 115 -5.40 -6.56 1.12
N LYS A 116 -6.23 -6.18 0.13
CA LYS A 116 -6.51 -6.98 -1.06
C LYS A 116 -5.25 -7.38 -1.84
N CYS A 117 -4.36 -6.42 -2.09
CA CYS A 117 -3.09 -6.65 -2.80
C CYS A 117 -2.23 -7.75 -2.15
N LYS A 118 -2.31 -7.91 -0.82
CA LYS A 118 -1.55 -8.92 -0.08
C LYS A 118 -2.18 -10.30 -0.16
N VAL A 119 -3.50 -10.36 -0.14
CA VAL A 119 -4.27 -11.60 -0.40
C VAL A 119 -4.02 -12.08 -1.83
N GLU A 120 -4.05 -11.18 -2.81
CA GLU A 120 -3.76 -11.47 -4.22
C GLU A 120 -2.36 -12.05 -4.43
N ASN A 121 -1.35 -11.55 -3.72
CA ASN A 121 -0.01 -12.11 -3.77
C ASN A 121 0.06 -13.54 -3.21
N VAL A 122 -0.67 -13.86 -2.15
CA VAL A 122 -0.77 -15.23 -1.62
C VAL A 122 -1.40 -16.16 -2.66
N MET A 123 -2.52 -15.75 -3.26
CA MET A 123 -3.21 -16.53 -4.30
C MET A 123 -2.32 -16.75 -5.53
N ARG A 124 -1.61 -15.71 -5.99
CA ARG A 124 -0.67 -15.77 -7.11
C ARG A 124 0.41 -16.84 -6.91
N TYR A 125 0.86 -17.03 -5.68
CA TYR A 125 1.88 -18.01 -5.34
C TYR A 125 1.32 -19.35 -4.86
N GLY A 126 0.00 -19.58 -4.96
CA GLY A 126 -0.62 -20.88 -4.66
C GLY A 126 -0.75 -21.19 -3.17
N GLY A 127 -0.70 -20.17 -2.30
CA GLY A 127 -0.98 -20.36 -0.87
C GLY A 127 -2.45 -20.71 -0.65
N GLN A 128 -2.71 -21.69 0.22
CA GLN A 128 -4.05 -22.08 0.63
C GLN A 128 -4.54 -21.13 1.71
N ILE A 129 -5.44 -20.22 1.34
CA ILE A 129 -5.95 -19.20 2.26
C ILE A 129 -6.98 -19.82 3.20
N ILE A 130 -6.77 -19.58 4.49
CA ILE A 130 -7.65 -20.00 5.58
C ILE A 130 -8.04 -18.73 6.36
N TRP A 131 -9.32 -18.43 6.38
CA TRP A 131 -9.81 -17.17 6.94
C TRP A 131 -9.94 -17.24 8.46
N SER A 132 -9.48 -16.19 9.15
CA SER A 132 -9.77 -15.92 10.56
C SER A 132 -10.59 -14.64 10.74
N GLU A 133 -11.15 -14.44 11.93
CA GLU A 133 -11.66 -13.11 12.30
C GLU A 133 -10.50 -12.11 12.45
N ALA A 134 -10.83 -10.82 12.53
CA ALA A 134 -9.85 -9.73 12.56
C ALA A 134 -9.05 -9.63 13.87
N ASN A 135 -9.44 -10.34 14.92
CA ASN A 135 -8.77 -10.33 16.21
C ASN A 135 -7.63 -11.38 16.29
N VAL A 136 -6.63 -11.10 17.13
CA VAL A 136 -5.43 -11.95 17.29
C VAL A 136 -5.78 -13.36 17.78
N GLN A 137 -6.70 -13.47 18.74
CA GLN A 137 -7.11 -14.74 19.33
C GLN A 137 -7.65 -15.71 18.26
N SER A 138 -8.60 -15.27 17.44
CA SER A 138 -9.17 -16.09 16.36
C SER A 138 -8.10 -16.56 15.38
N ARG A 139 -7.11 -15.70 15.09
CA ARG A 139 -6.02 -16.06 14.20
C ARG A 139 -5.13 -17.17 14.76
N GLU A 140 -4.82 -17.10 16.05
CA GLU A 140 -4.03 -18.11 16.76
C GLU A 140 -4.79 -19.43 16.87
N GLU A 141 -6.07 -19.39 17.21
CA GLU A 141 -6.95 -20.57 17.30
C GLU A 141 -7.06 -21.29 15.95
N VAL A 142 -7.30 -20.54 14.86
CA VAL A 142 -7.37 -21.11 13.50
C VAL A 142 -6.02 -21.69 13.09
N ALA A 143 -4.90 -21.01 13.38
CA ALA A 143 -3.57 -21.54 13.09
C ALA A 143 -3.25 -22.81 13.88
N ALA A 144 -3.63 -22.87 15.17
CA ALA A 144 -3.47 -24.06 16.01
C ALA A 144 -4.29 -25.24 15.48
N LYS A 145 -5.53 -24.99 15.02
CA LYS A 145 -6.36 -26.02 14.39
C LYS A 145 -5.72 -26.56 13.11
N VAL A 146 -5.24 -25.68 12.24
CA VAL A 146 -4.56 -26.10 10.99
C VAL A 146 -3.31 -26.92 11.30
N LEU A 147 -2.52 -26.53 12.29
CA LEU A 147 -1.36 -27.30 12.75
C LEU A 147 -1.74 -28.70 13.20
N GLN A 148 -2.82 -28.82 13.98
CA GLN A 148 -3.32 -30.11 14.46
C GLN A 148 -3.82 -30.99 13.30
N ASP A 149 -4.56 -30.42 12.36
CA ASP A 149 -5.18 -31.16 11.25
C ASP A 149 -4.16 -31.61 10.19
N THR A 150 -3.11 -30.81 9.95
CA THR A 150 -2.16 -31.04 8.85
C THR A 150 -0.82 -31.62 9.31
N SER A 151 -0.46 -31.45 10.59
CA SER A 151 0.89 -31.67 11.10
C SER A 151 1.97 -30.86 10.36
N ALA A 152 1.57 -29.77 9.67
CA ALA A 152 2.48 -28.88 8.96
C ALA A 152 3.46 -28.19 9.92
N VAL A 153 4.57 -27.70 9.38
CA VAL A 153 5.55 -26.94 10.18
C VAL A 153 5.14 -25.47 10.25
N LEU A 154 4.99 -24.93 11.47
CA LEU A 154 4.80 -23.49 11.68
C LEU A 154 6.09 -22.75 11.30
N ILE A 155 5.99 -21.82 10.35
CA ILE A 155 7.08 -20.91 9.99
C ILE A 155 6.73 -19.50 10.46
N HIS A 156 7.23 -19.11 11.64
CA HIS A 156 6.94 -17.81 12.23
C HIS A 156 7.49 -16.67 11.36
N PRO A 157 6.79 -15.54 11.19
CA PRO A 157 7.23 -14.44 10.31
C PRO A 157 8.55 -13.74 10.68
N TYR A 158 9.13 -14.01 11.85
CA TYR A 158 10.32 -13.32 12.35
C TYR A 158 11.01 -14.04 13.52
N ASN A 159 10.23 -14.63 14.43
CA ASN A 159 10.73 -15.26 15.66
C ASN A 159 11.13 -16.73 15.44
N ASP A 160 11.99 -16.96 14.45
CA ASP A 160 12.48 -18.28 14.05
C ASP A 160 13.93 -18.14 13.58
N GLY A 161 14.85 -18.97 14.09
CA GLY A 161 16.28 -18.91 13.77
C GLY A 161 16.59 -19.08 12.27
N ARG A 162 15.78 -19.87 11.56
CA ARG A 162 15.91 -20.06 10.10
C ARG A 162 15.50 -18.80 9.36
N ILE A 163 14.47 -18.13 9.83
CA ILE A 163 14.01 -16.86 9.26
C ILE A 163 15.09 -15.80 9.47
N ILE A 164 15.58 -15.64 10.70
CA ILE A 164 16.66 -14.69 11.05
C ILE A 164 17.91 -14.96 10.20
N SER A 165 18.32 -16.23 10.06
CA SER A 165 19.47 -16.62 9.25
C SER A 165 19.33 -16.22 7.79
N GLY A 166 18.15 -16.46 7.19
CA GLY A 166 17.89 -16.05 5.81
C GLY A 166 17.88 -14.53 5.64
N GLN A 167 17.37 -13.77 6.61
CA GLN A 167 17.39 -12.30 6.52
C GLN A 167 18.82 -11.75 6.64
N GLY A 168 19.71 -12.42 7.38
CA GLY A 168 21.10 -11.99 7.53
C GLY A 168 21.91 -11.97 6.24
N THR A 169 21.49 -12.76 5.23
CA THR A 169 22.12 -12.77 3.90
C THR A 169 22.13 -11.39 3.22
N ILE A 170 21.20 -10.50 3.61
CA ILE A 170 21.15 -9.11 3.12
C ILE A 170 22.45 -8.37 3.44
N SER A 171 23.02 -8.57 4.63
CA SER A 171 24.26 -7.89 5.04
C SER A 171 25.50 -8.48 4.40
N LEU A 172 25.50 -9.80 4.14
CA LEU A 172 26.59 -10.41 3.37
C LEU A 172 26.68 -9.74 2.00
N GLU A 173 25.55 -9.64 1.29
CA GLU A 173 25.50 -9.00 -0.02
C GLU A 173 25.81 -7.49 0.05
N LEU A 174 25.24 -6.78 1.03
CA LEU A 174 25.43 -5.33 1.15
C LEU A 174 26.88 -4.96 1.42
N LEU A 175 27.56 -5.69 2.30
CA LEU A 175 28.97 -5.43 2.65
C LEU A 175 29.93 -5.89 1.56
N GLU A 176 29.55 -6.88 0.75
CA GLU A 176 30.29 -7.21 -0.47
C GLU A 176 30.15 -6.09 -1.53
N GLN A 177 28.93 -5.56 -1.70
CA GLN A 177 28.63 -4.51 -2.69
C GLN A 177 29.19 -3.13 -2.29
N VAL A 178 29.23 -2.83 -0.99
CA VAL A 178 29.64 -1.52 -0.43
C VAL A 178 30.47 -1.74 0.84
N PRO A 179 31.75 -2.12 0.72
CA PRO A 179 32.58 -2.56 1.84
C PRO A 179 32.95 -1.45 2.85
N HIS A 180 32.78 -0.19 2.47
CA HIS A 180 33.11 0.98 3.30
C HIS A 180 31.92 1.53 4.10
N ILE A 181 30.80 0.81 4.18
CA ILE A 181 29.67 1.17 5.06
C ILE A 181 30.15 1.20 6.52
N ASP A 182 29.79 2.27 7.23
CA ASP A 182 30.03 2.42 8.67
C ASP A 182 28.76 2.29 9.50
N THR A 183 27.59 2.48 8.88
CA THR A 183 26.30 2.44 9.57
C THR A 183 25.25 1.76 8.70
N ILE A 184 24.43 0.87 9.26
CA ILE A 184 23.27 0.28 8.57
C ILE A 184 22.00 0.65 9.33
N ILE A 185 21.03 1.22 8.61
CA ILE A 185 19.70 1.54 9.12
C ILE A 185 18.70 0.51 8.63
N VAL A 186 17.99 -0.10 9.58
CA VAL A 186 17.13 -1.25 9.33
C VAL A 186 15.74 -1.00 9.94
N PRO A 187 14.65 -1.22 9.18
CA PRO A 187 13.32 -1.22 9.75
C PRO A 187 13.18 -2.26 10.88
N VAL A 188 12.57 -1.89 12.00
CA VAL A 188 12.30 -2.79 13.13
C VAL A 188 10.80 -2.88 13.43
N SER A 189 10.43 -4.06 13.90
CA SER A 189 9.10 -4.47 14.36
C SER A 189 9.32 -5.75 15.15
N GLY A 190 8.83 -6.91 14.69
CA GLY A 190 9.13 -8.20 15.30
C GLY A 190 10.62 -8.61 15.34
N GLY A 191 11.52 -7.82 14.77
CA GLY A 191 12.97 -7.95 14.99
C GLY A 191 13.70 -8.93 14.09
N GLY A 192 13.01 -9.76 13.29
CA GLY A 192 13.66 -10.80 12.48
C GLY A 192 14.62 -10.28 11.42
N LEU A 193 14.27 -9.17 10.75
CA LEU A 193 15.14 -8.52 9.74
C LEU A 193 16.40 -7.95 10.40
N ILE A 194 16.21 -7.05 11.36
CA ILE A 194 17.32 -6.37 12.03
C ILE A 194 18.23 -7.35 12.79
N SER A 195 17.68 -8.43 13.35
CA SER A 195 18.50 -9.45 14.01
C SER A 195 19.45 -10.12 13.03
N GLY A 196 18.95 -10.56 11.87
CA GLY A 196 19.79 -11.18 10.85
C GLY A 196 20.85 -10.22 10.33
N VAL A 197 20.45 -8.98 10.02
CA VAL A 197 21.36 -7.93 9.55
C VAL A 197 22.45 -7.63 10.59
N ALA A 198 22.09 -7.43 11.85
CA ALA A 198 23.03 -7.11 12.92
C ALA A 198 24.03 -8.24 13.16
N LEU A 199 23.55 -9.50 13.22
CA LEU A 199 24.40 -10.68 13.42
C LEU A 199 25.45 -10.80 12.30
N ALA A 200 25.03 -10.68 11.04
CA ALA A 200 25.94 -10.76 9.90
C ALA A 200 26.93 -9.60 9.87
N ALA A 201 26.43 -8.36 9.95
CA ALA A 201 27.25 -7.16 9.84
C ALA A 201 28.30 -7.05 10.96
N LYS A 202 27.89 -7.23 12.22
CA LYS A 202 28.80 -7.16 13.37
C LYS A 202 29.79 -8.34 13.41
N SER A 203 29.44 -9.51 12.85
CA SER A 203 30.39 -10.62 12.71
C SER A 203 31.47 -10.36 11.67
N ILE A 204 31.16 -9.61 10.61
CA ILE A 204 32.12 -9.22 9.56
C ILE A 204 32.98 -8.04 10.03
N ASN A 205 32.32 -7.01 10.57
CA ASN A 205 32.97 -5.82 11.08
C ASN A 205 32.21 -5.32 12.32
N PRO A 206 32.71 -5.60 13.54
CA PRO A 206 32.07 -5.19 14.79
C PRO A 206 31.91 -3.67 14.94
N ALA A 207 32.69 -2.87 14.21
CA ALA A 207 32.62 -1.42 14.26
C ALA A 207 31.43 -0.82 13.49
N ILE A 208 30.76 -1.59 12.62
CA ILE A 208 29.57 -1.12 11.90
C ILE A 208 28.47 -0.83 12.91
N ARG A 209 27.91 0.37 12.88
CA ARG A 209 26.77 0.76 13.71
C ARG A 209 25.46 0.24 13.09
N ILE A 210 24.61 -0.39 13.89
CA ILE A 210 23.29 -0.86 13.49
C ILE A 210 22.25 0.01 14.18
N LEU A 211 21.51 0.78 13.38
CA LEU A 211 20.44 1.64 13.87
C LEU A 211 19.11 1.10 13.38
N ALA A 212 18.14 1.01 14.29
CA ALA A 212 16.80 0.62 13.94
C ALA A 212 15.95 1.84 13.57
N ALA A 213 14.91 1.63 12.77
CA ALA A 213 13.89 2.63 12.50
C ALA A 213 12.49 2.04 12.66
N GLU A 214 11.65 2.70 13.45
CA GLU A 214 10.25 2.31 13.66
C GLU A 214 9.32 3.55 13.72
N PRO A 215 8.02 3.39 13.43
CA PRO A 215 7.10 4.52 13.47
C PRO A 215 6.78 4.88 14.91
N LYS A 216 6.63 6.16 15.20
CA LYS A 216 6.31 6.67 16.55
C LYS A 216 5.02 6.09 17.13
N GLY A 217 4.06 5.76 16.28
CA GLY A 217 2.80 5.12 16.68
C GLY A 217 2.88 3.61 16.90
N ALA A 218 4.07 3.00 16.75
CA ALA A 218 4.38 1.62 17.12
C ALA A 218 5.84 1.54 17.64
N ASP A 219 6.17 2.39 18.63
CA ASP A 219 7.53 2.57 19.17
C ASP A 219 7.92 1.52 20.24
N ASP A 220 7.46 0.28 20.08
CA ASP A 220 7.65 -0.76 21.09
C ASP A 220 9.11 -1.18 21.22
N ALA A 221 9.89 -1.19 20.12
CA ALA A 221 11.29 -1.59 20.19
C ALA A 221 12.13 -0.54 20.91
N ALA A 222 11.91 0.76 20.66
CA ALA A 222 12.58 1.87 21.35
C ALA A 222 12.28 1.84 22.84
N ARG A 223 11.01 1.64 23.22
CA ARG A 223 10.61 1.48 24.63
C ARG A 223 11.25 0.24 25.25
N SER A 224 11.29 -0.87 24.50
CA SER A 224 11.94 -2.10 24.96
C SER A 224 13.43 -1.90 25.21
N LYS A 225 14.12 -1.22 24.28
CA LYS A 225 15.54 -0.90 24.38
C LYS A 225 15.85 -0.01 25.58
N ALA A 226 15.04 1.02 25.81
CA ALA A 226 15.16 1.90 26.97
C ALA A 226 14.86 1.18 28.30
N ALA A 227 13.88 0.28 28.31
CA ALA A 227 13.47 -0.47 29.50
C ALA A 227 14.42 -1.65 29.83
N GLY A 228 15.19 -2.15 28.85
CA GLY A 228 16.00 -3.36 29.00
C GLY A 228 15.19 -4.66 29.00
N SER A 229 13.90 -4.61 28.65
CA SER A 229 13.00 -5.76 28.52
C SER A 229 11.94 -5.51 27.44
N ILE A 230 11.34 -6.56 26.88
CA ILE A 230 10.27 -6.43 25.89
C ILE A 230 9.10 -5.63 26.49
N VAL A 231 8.69 -4.59 25.77
CA VAL A 231 7.49 -3.78 26.01
C VAL A 231 6.52 -4.05 24.87
N THR A 232 5.23 -4.18 25.19
CA THR A 232 4.16 -4.25 24.19
C THR A 232 3.26 -3.01 24.31
N LEU A 233 2.55 -2.70 23.23
CA LEU A 233 1.61 -1.58 23.19
C LEU A 233 0.17 -2.12 23.17
N PRO A 234 -0.78 -1.43 23.82
CA PRO A 234 -2.19 -1.82 23.73
C PRO A 234 -2.74 -1.68 22.31
N GLU A 235 -2.21 -0.73 21.52
CA GLU A 235 -2.56 -0.50 20.13
C GLU A 235 -1.36 0.06 19.37
N THR A 236 -1.26 -0.24 18.07
CA THR A 236 -0.29 0.33 17.13
C THR A 236 -1.02 1.15 16.06
N LYS A 237 -0.62 2.40 15.84
CA LYS A 237 -1.26 3.29 14.86
C LYS A 237 -0.24 3.93 13.93
N THR A 238 -0.13 3.41 12.72
CA THR A 238 0.83 3.89 11.70
C THR A 238 0.42 3.43 10.30
N ILE A 239 0.76 4.18 9.26
CA ILE A 239 0.66 3.73 7.86
C ILE A 239 1.63 2.58 7.52
N ALA A 240 2.71 2.40 8.29
CA ALA A 240 3.69 1.33 8.11
C ALA A 240 3.16 -0.01 8.64
N ASP A 241 2.26 -0.61 7.87
CA ASP A 241 1.52 -1.81 8.27
C ASP A 241 2.42 -3.03 8.56
N GLY A 242 3.58 -3.10 7.92
CA GLY A 242 4.59 -4.13 8.14
C GLY A 242 5.38 -3.96 9.44
N LEU A 243 5.19 -2.85 10.15
CA LEU A 243 5.93 -2.50 11.37
C LEU A 243 5.06 -2.45 12.64
N ARG A 244 3.98 -3.24 12.67
CA ARG A 244 3.00 -3.26 13.78
C ARG A 244 3.12 -4.46 14.73
N ALA A 245 4.17 -5.28 14.58
CA ALA A 245 4.42 -6.44 15.42
C ALA A 245 5.48 -6.15 16.50
N PHE A 246 5.35 -6.81 17.65
CA PHE A 246 6.28 -6.71 18.77
C PHE A 246 7.47 -7.65 18.65
N LEU A 247 8.60 -7.26 19.24
CA LEU A 247 9.81 -8.07 19.35
C LEU A 247 9.53 -9.45 19.95
N GLY A 248 10.09 -10.49 19.33
CA GLY A 248 10.02 -11.87 19.83
C GLY A 248 11.14 -12.22 20.80
N ASN A 249 11.00 -13.35 21.52
CA ASN A 249 11.99 -13.83 22.47
C ASN A 249 13.32 -14.27 21.82
N LEU A 250 13.33 -14.65 20.53
CA LEU A 250 14.56 -14.98 19.80
C LEU A 250 15.25 -13.74 19.22
N THR A 251 14.47 -12.70 18.91
CA THR A 251 14.98 -11.46 18.31
C THR A 251 15.41 -10.43 19.36
N TRP A 252 14.76 -10.40 20.53
CA TRP A 252 15.07 -9.45 21.58
C TRP A 252 16.53 -9.50 22.07
N PRO A 253 17.13 -10.68 22.34
CA PRO A 253 18.54 -10.73 22.75
C PRO A 253 19.48 -10.07 21.74
N VAL A 254 19.22 -10.25 20.44
CA VAL A 254 20.01 -9.62 19.37
C VAL A 254 19.80 -8.12 19.33
N VAL A 255 18.55 -7.64 19.43
CA VAL A 255 18.23 -6.21 19.46
C VAL A 255 18.82 -5.52 20.70
N ARG A 256 18.75 -6.17 21.86
CA ARG A 256 19.32 -5.67 23.11
C ARG A 256 20.85 -5.54 23.00
N ASP A 257 21.53 -6.51 22.40
CA ASP A 257 22.99 -6.58 22.44
C ASP A 257 23.67 -5.90 21.25
N LEU A 258 23.11 -5.99 20.04
CA LEU A 258 23.80 -5.66 18.78
C LEU A 258 23.22 -4.45 18.03
N VAL A 259 22.01 -4.00 18.37
CA VAL A 259 21.44 -2.76 17.81
C VAL A 259 21.90 -1.60 18.67
N ASP A 260 22.59 -0.65 18.08
CA ASP A 260 23.22 0.46 18.79
C ASP A 260 22.18 1.48 19.29
N ASP A 261 21.17 1.80 18.48
CA ASP A 261 20.07 2.70 18.87
C ASP A 261 18.83 2.54 17.97
N ILE A 262 17.71 3.14 18.34
CA ILE A 262 16.42 3.07 17.64
C ILE A 262 15.88 4.47 17.38
N ILE A 263 15.64 4.78 16.11
CA ILE A 263 15.12 6.06 15.65
C ILE A 263 13.62 5.91 15.43
N THR A 264 12.83 6.77 16.09
CA THR A 264 11.40 6.87 15.83
C THR A 264 11.11 8.02 14.86
N VAL A 265 10.17 7.79 13.94
CA VAL A 265 9.72 8.78 12.95
C VAL A 265 8.20 8.83 12.86
N ASP A 266 7.67 10.00 12.51
CA ASP A 266 6.25 10.20 12.29
C ASP A 266 5.83 9.70 10.89
N ASP A 267 4.56 9.28 10.73
CA ASP A 267 4.04 8.76 9.45
C ASP A 267 4.23 9.75 8.29
N GLN A 268 4.17 11.06 8.56
CA GLN A 268 4.39 12.09 7.55
C GLN A 268 5.83 12.08 6.99
N GLU A 269 6.82 11.78 7.84
CA GLU A 269 8.21 11.63 7.42
C GLU A 269 8.39 10.38 6.55
N ILE A 270 7.65 9.30 6.86
CA ILE A 270 7.60 8.08 6.05
C ILE A 270 7.02 8.36 4.66
N VAL A 271 5.91 9.11 4.57
CA VAL A 271 5.30 9.51 3.29
C VAL A 271 6.29 10.31 2.44
N GLU A 272 6.99 11.27 3.02
CA GLU A 272 7.98 12.06 2.28
C GLU A 272 9.16 11.18 1.82
N ALA A 273 9.63 10.24 2.66
CA ALA A 273 10.65 9.28 2.25
C ALA A 273 10.18 8.38 1.08
N MET A 274 8.94 7.90 1.10
CA MET A 274 8.36 7.13 -0.02
C MET A 274 8.36 7.96 -1.30
N ARG A 275 7.96 9.24 -1.21
CA ARG A 275 7.95 10.17 -2.33
C ARG A 275 9.36 10.37 -2.89
N LEU A 276 10.36 10.58 -2.04
CA LEU A 276 11.76 10.74 -2.47
C LEU A 276 12.32 9.47 -3.12
N CYS A 277 12.00 8.30 -2.59
CA CYS A 277 12.35 7.02 -3.24
C CYS A 277 11.76 6.93 -4.67
N TYR A 278 10.50 7.34 -4.85
CA TYR A 278 9.87 7.32 -6.17
C TYR A 278 10.41 8.42 -7.09
N GLU A 279 10.49 9.66 -6.62
CA GLU A 279 10.85 10.83 -7.44
C GLU A 279 12.35 10.88 -7.76
N ILE A 280 13.23 10.37 -6.89
CA ILE A 280 14.68 10.47 -7.08
C ILE A 280 15.29 9.11 -7.45
N LEU A 281 15.00 8.05 -6.68
CA LEU A 281 15.57 6.72 -6.96
C LEU A 281 14.82 5.98 -8.07
N LYS A 282 13.59 6.40 -8.40
CA LYS A 282 12.66 5.69 -9.30
C LYS A 282 12.29 4.30 -8.78
N VAL A 283 12.23 4.17 -7.45
CA VAL A 283 11.91 2.92 -6.76
C VAL A 283 10.57 3.07 -6.04
N ALA A 284 9.62 2.19 -6.35
CA ALA A 284 8.38 2.08 -5.60
C ALA A 284 8.63 1.28 -4.30
N VAL A 285 8.36 1.91 -3.16
CA VAL A 285 8.54 1.33 -1.82
C VAL A 285 7.24 1.43 -1.04
N GLU A 286 6.96 0.43 -0.20
CA GLU A 286 5.87 0.50 0.77
C GLU A 286 6.30 1.36 1.98
N PRO A 287 5.38 1.86 2.83
CA PRO A 287 5.75 2.74 3.94
C PRO A 287 6.80 2.11 4.88
N SER A 288 6.64 0.84 5.22
CA SER A 288 7.61 0.07 6.02
C SER A 288 9.00 -0.01 5.38
N GLY A 289 9.07 0.00 4.05
CA GLY A 289 10.33 -0.04 3.30
C GLY A 289 11.03 1.31 3.18
N ALA A 290 10.31 2.41 3.31
CA ALA A 290 10.87 3.76 3.23
C ALA A 290 11.41 4.29 4.56
N ILE A 291 11.06 3.65 5.68
CA ILE A 291 11.32 4.20 7.02
C ILE A 291 12.80 4.43 7.33
N GLY A 292 13.71 3.64 6.74
CA GLY A 292 15.14 3.85 6.94
C GLY A 292 15.63 5.17 6.32
N LEU A 293 15.07 5.58 5.17
CA LEU A 293 15.33 6.90 4.60
C LEU A 293 14.67 8.00 5.43
N ALA A 294 13.43 7.79 5.91
CA ALA A 294 12.77 8.73 6.80
C ALA A 294 13.61 9.01 8.06
N ALA A 295 14.16 7.94 8.66
CA ALA A 295 15.02 8.04 9.83
C ALA A 295 16.29 8.86 9.56
N VAL A 296 16.97 8.67 8.41
CA VAL A 296 18.16 9.49 8.07
C VAL A 296 17.82 10.97 7.89
N LEU A 297 16.66 11.26 7.33
CA LEU A 297 16.24 12.62 7.00
C LEU A 297 15.62 13.36 8.19
N SER A 298 15.22 12.63 9.24
CA SER A 298 14.58 13.21 10.42
C SER A 298 15.50 14.18 11.17
N ASN A 299 14.88 15.13 11.86
CA ASN A 299 15.62 16.05 12.73
C ASN A 299 16.28 15.31 13.90
N SER A 300 15.67 14.23 14.39
CA SER A 300 16.24 13.41 15.46
C SER A 300 17.58 12.80 15.02
N PHE A 301 17.70 12.37 13.77
CA PHE A 301 18.96 11.84 13.26
C PHE A 301 20.00 12.90 12.91
N ARG A 302 19.56 13.99 12.28
CA ARG A 302 20.46 15.05 11.82
C ARG A 302 21.06 15.88 12.95
N ASN A 303 20.32 16.06 14.05
CA ASN A 303 20.75 16.91 15.16
C ASN A 303 21.36 16.13 16.32
N ASN A 304 21.41 14.79 16.25
CA ASN A 304 21.99 13.98 17.32
C ASN A 304 23.52 13.89 17.16
N PRO A 305 24.31 14.45 18.11
CA PRO A 305 25.77 14.43 18.03
C PRO A 305 26.37 13.03 17.97
N ALA A 306 25.67 12.02 18.53
CA ALA A 306 26.12 10.63 18.53
C ALA A 306 26.21 10.00 17.12
N TRP A 307 25.56 10.61 16.12
CA TRP A 307 25.49 10.09 14.76
C TRP A 307 26.11 11.04 13.71
N ASN A 308 26.84 12.07 14.16
CA ASN A 308 27.55 13.00 13.27
C ASN A 308 28.69 12.32 12.50
N ASP A 309 29.23 11.23 13.04
CA ASP A 309 30.29 10.41 12.45
C ASP A 309 29.77 9.33 11.49
N CYS A 310 28.46 9.11 11.38
CA CYS A 310 27.85 8.24 10.36
C CYS A 310 28.06 8.87 8.98
N LYS A 311 29.01 8.38 8.18
CA LYS A 311 29.37 8.98 6.88
C LYS A 311 28.84 8.16 5.70
N ASN A 312 28.90 6.84 5.80
CA ASN A 312 28.55 5.87 4.76
C ASN A 312 27.43 4.98 5.28
N VAL A 313 26.19 5.37 4.98
CA VAL A 313 24.99 4.80 5.57
C VAL A 313 24.32 3.85 4.59
N GLY A 314 24.27 2.56 4.93
CA GLY A 314 23.42 1.58 4.27
C GLY A 314 21.97 1.68 4.78
N ILE A 315 21.00 1.68 3.88
CA ILE A 315 19.56 1.75 4.16
C ILE A 315 18.89 0.54 3.53
N ILE A 316 18.16 -0.24 4.33
CA ILE A 316 17.41 -1.39 3.81
C ILE A 316 16.03 -0.93 3.33
N LEU A 317 15.81 -0.92 2.02
CA LEU A 317 14.48 -0.71 1.43
C LEU A 317 13.71 -2.03 1.45
N SER A 318 13.05 -2.33 2.56
CA SER A 318 12.62 -3.69 2.90
C SER A 318 11.55 -4.30 1.99
N GLY A 319 10.70 -3.49 1.35
CA GLY A 319 9.59 -3.98 0.53
C GLY A 319 8.93 -2.90 -0.34
N GLY A 320 8.19 -3.35 -1.34
CA GLY A 320 7.49 -2.51 -2.32
C GLY A 320 6.03 -2.90 -2.54
N ASN A 321 5.42 -3.70 -1.66
CA ASN A 321 4.05 -4.18 -1.82
C ASN A 321 3.03 -3.18 -1.28
N VAL A 322 2.87 -2.07 -2.02
CA VAL A 322 1.89 -1.02 -1.76
C VAL A 322 0.78 -1.04 -2.80
N ASP A 323 -0.44 -0.70 -2.37
CA ASP A 323 -1.56 -0.48 -3.28
C ASP A 323 -1.39 0.89 -3.96
N LEU A 324 -1.09 0.87 -5.26
CA LEU A 324 -0.89 2.08 -6.06
C LEU A 324 -2.17 2.59 -6.71
N ASP A 325 -3.33 1.97 -6.48
CA ASP A 325 -4.58 2.40 -7.08
C ASP A 325 -4.91 3.85 -6.69
N VAL A 326 -4.64 4.24 -5.44
CA VAL A 326 -4.79 5.64 -4.99
C VAL A 326 -3.93 6.61 -5.83
N LEU A 327 -2.70 6.21 -6.17
CA LEU A 327 -1.81 7.01 -6.99
C LEU A 327 -2.31 7.08 -8.44
N TRP A 328 -2.76 5.96 -9.00
CA TRP A 328 -3.26 5.89 -10.38
C TRP A 328 -4.59 6.58 -10.54
N GLU A 329 -5.49 6.48 -9.56
CA GLU A 329 -6.71 7.28 -9.50
C GLU A 329 -6.40 8.77 -9.44
N SER A 330 -5.40 9.20 -8.67
CA SER A 330 -4.96 10.59 -8.62
C SER A 330 -4.43 11.08 -9.97
N ILE A 331 -3.61 10.26 -10.65
CA ILE A 331 -3.11 10.57 -12.01
C ILE A 331 -4.26 10.61 -13.01
N ASN A 332 -5.17 9.64 -12.98
CA ASN A 332 -6.34 9.59 -13.86
C ASN A 332 -7.29 10.77 -13.63
N LYS A 333 -7.43 11.25 -12.40
CA LYS A 333 -8.14 12.50 -12.10
C LYS A 333 -7.45 13.71 -12.77
N ARG A 334 -6.11 13.75 -12.79
CA ARG A 334 -5.33 14.84 -13.42
C ARG A 334 -5.27 14.76 -14.95
N THR A 335 -5.08 13.60 -15.56
CA THR A 335 -5.01 13.44 -17.03
C THR A 335 -6.37 13.60 -17.72
N ASN A 336 -7.47 13.26 -17.03
CA ASN A 336 -8.84 13.54 -17.49
C ASN A 336 -9.26 15.02 -17.29
N SER A 337 -8.31 15.91 -16.95
CA SER A 337 -8.48 17.38 -16.95
C SER A 337 -8.18 18.02 -18.31
N ALA A 338 -7.99 17.22 -19.37
CA ALA A 338 -7.59 17.70 -20.70
C ALA A 338 -8.61 18.62 -21.42
N SER A 339 -9.85 18.76 -20.93
CA SER A 339 -10.78 19.80 -21.40
C SER A 339 -10.63 21.15 -20.70
N GLY A 340 -9.82 21.24 -19.63
CA GLY A 340 -9.71 22.42 -18.75
C GLY A 340 -10.98 22.73 -17.94
N MET A 341 -12.10 22.06 -18.21
CA MET A 341 -13.36 22.23 -17.51
C MET A 341 -13.27 21.54 -16.15
N SER A 342 -13.83 22.10 -15.09
CA SER A 342 -14.03 21.43 -13.79
C SER A 342 -15.53 21.23 -13.54
N VAL A 343 -15.92 20.43 -12.55
CA VAL A 343 -17.34 20.26 -12.17
C VAL A 343 -17.45 20.72 -10.73
N HIS A 344 -18.41 21.58 -10.43
CA HIS A 344 -18.66 22.01 -9.05
C HIS A 344 -19.25 20.85 -8.25
N ASP A 345 -18.79 20.65 -7.01
CA ASP A 345 -19.22 19.52 -6.16
C ASP A 345 -20.74 19.47 -5.97
N GLU A 346 -21.39 20.64 -5.97
CA GLU A 346 -22.85 20.75 -5.90
C GLU A 346 -23.57 19.99 -7.03
N CYS A 347 -22.99 19.93 -8.24
CA CYS A 347 -23.61 19.22 -9.36
C CYS A 347 -23.84 17.74 -9.04
N LYS A 348 -22.84 17.10 -8.43
CA LYS A 348 -22.91 15.70 -8.02
C LYS A 348 -23.83 15.49 -6.82
N LEU A 349 -23.77 16.39 -5.84
CA LEU A 349 -24.65 16.35 -4.67
C LEU A 349 -26.13 16.43 -5.07
N ARG A 350 -26.51 17.39 -5.92
CA ARG A 350 -27.90 17.55 -6.39
C ARG A 350 -28.36 16.37 -7.24
N PHE A 351 -27.48 15.82 -8.07
CA PHE A 351 -27.78 14.62 -8.84
C PHE A 351 -28.05 13.40 -7.94
N LEU A 352 -27.25 13.20 -6.89
CA LEU A 352 -27.49 12.15 -5.90
C LEU A 352 -28.82 12.36 -5.16
N ASP A 353 -29.19 13.60 -4.83
CA ASP A 353 -30.49 13.91 -4.23
C ASP A 353 -31.66 13.60 -5.19
N LEU A 354 -31.53 13.91 -6.49
CA LEU A 354 -32.52 13.53 -7.52
C LEU A 354 -32.66 12.00 -7.58
N LYS A 355 -31.55 11.27 -7.65
CA LYS A 355 -31.54 9.79 -7.78
C LYS A 355 -32.09 9.08 -6.54
N ALA A 356 -31.77 9.54 -5.33
CA ALA A 356 -32.05 8.82 -4.10
C ALA A 356 -33.33 9.28 -3.39
N LYS A 357 -33.63 10.58 -3.39
CA LYS A 357 -34.74 11.17 -2.62
C LYS A 357 -35.90 11.63 -3.51
N ARG A 358 -35.71 11.67 -4.83
CA ARG A 358 -36.65 12.27 -5.80
C ARG A 358 -37.08 13.69 -5.40
N ASN A 359 -36.17 14.43 -4.77
CA ASN A 359 -36.42 15.82 -4.36
C ASN A 359 -36.51 16.79 -5.54
N TYR A 360 -36.04 16.37 -6.71
CA TYR A 360 -36.03 17.17 -7.92
C TYR A 360 -36.53 16.34 -9.10
N ARG A 361 -37.35 16.93 -9.96
CA ARG A 361 -37.80 16.30 -11.22
C ARG A 361 -36.75 16.39 -12.31
N PHE A 362 -36.04 17.51 -12.36
CA PHE A 362 -34.96 17.76 -13.29
C PHE A 362 -33.90 18.67 -12.70
N ILE A 363 -32.71 18.67 -13.29
CA ILE A 363 -31.63 19.60 -12.96
C ILE A 363 -31.05 20.11 -14.27
N ILE A 364 -30.90 21.44 -14.39
CA ILE A 364 -30.21 22.09 -15.50
C ILE A 364 -28.85 22.56 -15.00
N PHE A 365 -27.83 22.30 -15.81
CA PHE A 365 -26.45 22.68 -15.58
C PHE A 365 -25.96 23.55 -16.72
N LYS A 366 -25.11 24.53 -16.37
CA LYS A 366 -24.42 25.38 -17.32
C LYS A 366 -22.92 25.33 -17.10
N ILE A 367 -22.17 25.63 -18.16
CA ILE A 367 -20.74 25.92 -18.09
C ILE A 367 -20.58 27.41 -17.80
N GLU A 368 -20.01 27.74 -16.65
CA GLU A 368 -19.60 29.11 -16.33
C GLU A 368 -18.20 29.36 -16.91
N GLU A 369 -18.16 30.03 -18.07
CA GLU A 369 -16.93 30.19 -18.86
C GLU A 369 -15.81 30.92 -18.09
N LYS A 370 -16.16 31.85 -17.20
CA LYS A 370 -15.17 32.64 -16.42
C LYS A 370 -14.30 31.80 -15.50
N ILE A 371 -14.86 30.73 -14.96
CA ILE A 371 -14.19 29.83 -14.01
C ILE A 371 -13.96 28.44 -14.60
N GLN A 372 -14.30 28.24 -15.89
CA GLN A 372 -14.24 26.96 -16.59
C GLN A 372 -14.81 25.82 -15.75
N GLN A 373 -16.03 26.00 -15.23
CA GLN A 373 -16.66 25.03 -14.33
C GLN A 373 -18.12 24.77 -14.73
N VAL A 374 -18.53 23.51 -14.68
CA VAL A 374 -19.96 23.13 -14.76
C VAL A 374 -20.59 23.38 -13.40
N VAL A 375 -21.66 24.18 -13.38
CA VAL A 375 -22.41 24.56 -12.18
C VAL A 375 -23.89 24.25 -12.35
N VAL A 376 -24.61 24.08 -11.24
CA VAL A 376 -26.07 23.97 -11.22
C VAL A 376 -26.67 25.33 -11.58
N GLU A 377 -27.58 25.34 -12.56
CA GLU A 377 -28.32 26.53 -12.94
C GLU A 377 -29.74 26.52 -12.36
N LYS A 378 -30.47 25.41 -12.52
CA LYS A 378 -31.85 25.29 -12.05
C LYS A 378 -32.13 23.90 -11.49
N LEU A 379 -32.90 23.85 -10.42
CA LEU A 379 -33.45 22.65 -9.81
C LEU A 379 -34.97 22.67 -10.01
N GLY A 380 -35.50 21.68 -10.72
CA GLY A 380 -36.93 21.52 -10.91
C GLY A 380 -37.58 20.77 -9.75
N GLN A 381 -38.68 21.29 -9.22
CA GLN A 381 -39.45 20.66 -8.15
C GLN A 381 -40.18 19.39 -8.63
N PRO A 382 -40.52 18.44 -7.74
CA PRO A 382 -41.18 17.19 -8.12
C PRO A 382 -42.52 17.36 -8.85
N GLU A 383 -43.21 18.48 -8.65
CA GLU A 383 -44.51 18.80 -9.25
C GLU A 383 -44.40 19.41 -10.66
N GLU A 384 -43.21 19.87 -11.07
CA GLU A 384 -43.00 20.45 -12.39
C GLU A 384 -43.09 19.37 -13.49
N SER A 385 -43.78 19.71 -14.58
CA SER A 385 -44.02 18.81 -15.71
C SER A 385 -42.84 18.78 -16.69
N TYR A 386 -42.93 17.90 -17.69
CA TYR A 386 -41.96 17.87 -18.79
C TYR A 386 -41.98 19.17 -19.61
N ASP A 387 -43.14 19.80 -19.75
CA ASP A 387 -43.29 21.07 -20.46
C ASP A 387 -42.62 22.22 -19.69
N ASP A 388 -42.70 22.20 -18.36
CA ASP A 388 -42.00 23.15 -17.48
C ASP A 388 -40.48 22.99 -17.59
N PHE A 389 -40.00 21.75 -17.67
CA PHE A 389 -38.60 21.45 -17.95
C PHE A 389 -38.17 21.97 -19.32
N SER A 390 -38.90 21.63 -20.39
CA SER A 390 -38.56 22.05 -21.75
C SER A 390 -38.55 23.58 -21.88
N SER A 391 -39.49 24.26 -21.24
CA SER A 391 -39.57 25.74 -21.21
C SER A 391 -38.45 26.39 -20.41
N SER A 392 -37.71 25.62 -19.60
CA SER A 392 -36.57 26.11 -18.83
C SER A 392 -35.25 26.04 -19.60
N LEU A 393 -35.22 25.45 -20.79
CA LEU A 393 -34.04 25.41 -21.64
C LEU A 393 -34.00 26.66 -22.54
N PRO A 394 -32.89 27.40 -22.59
CA PRO A 394 -32.79 28.64 -23.36
C PRO A 394 -32.67 28.39 -24.86
N ASP A 395 -33.29 29.24 -25.67
CA ASP A 395 -33.32 29.08 -27.14
C ASP A 395 -31.99 29.42 -27.82
N ASP A 396 -31.05 30.09 -27.16
CA ASP A 396 -29.81 30.60 -27.74
C ASP A 396 -28.53 30.18 -27.01
N GLU A 397 -28.65 29.37 -25.95
CA GLU A 397 -27.51 28.90 -25.16
C GLU A 397 -27.53 27.38 -24.93
N CYS A 398 -26.34 26.77 -24.90
CA CYS A 398 -26.20 25.34 -24.62
C CYS A 398 -26.41 25.05 -23.13
N ARG A 399 -26.94 23.87 -22.80
CA ARG A 399 -27.10 23.35 -21.43
C ARG A 399 -26.86 21.86 -21.36
N TYR A 400 -26.52 21.36 -20.17
CA TYR A 400 -26.75 19.96 -19.84
C TYR A 400 -27.95 19.88 -18.91
N ALA A 401 -28.72 18.81 -19.02
CA ALA A 401 -29.79 18.55 -18.08
C ALA A 401 -29.87 17.08 -17.71
N VAL A 402 -30.42 16.81 -16.54
CA VAL A 402 -30.95 15.49 -16.19
C VAL A 402 -32.44 15.59 -15.90
N TYR A 403 -33.18 14.58 -16.32
CA TYR A 403 -34.63 14.51 -16.11
C TYR A 403 -34.99 13.09 -15.66
N ASP A 404 -35.68 12.95 -14.52
CA ASP A 404 -36.22 11.65 -14.07
C ASP A 404 -37.60 11.45 -14.70
N PHE A 405 -37.69 10.54 -15.67
CA PHE A 405 -38.91 10.30 -16.43
C PHE A 405 -39.66 9.08 -15.89
N ASP A 406 -40.84 9.29 -15.31
CA ASP A 406 -41.74 8.20 -14.94
C ASP A 406 -42.58 7.74 -16.14
N PHE A 407 -42.75 6.43 -16.26
CA PHE A 407 -43.61 5.81 -17.26
C PHE A 407 -44.25 4.53 -16.73
N THR A 408 -45.36 4.14 -17.34
CA THR A 408 -46.05 2.88 -17.05
C THR A 408 -45.73 1.88 -18.15
N THR A 409 -45.27 0.68 -17.77
CA THR A 409 -45.02 -0.42 -18.72
C THR A 409 -46.33 -1.06 -19.19
N ASP A 410 -46.28 -1.86 -20.26
CA ASP A 410 -47.43 -2.61 -20.77
C ASP A 410 -48.04 -3.58 -19.74
N GLU A 411 -47.25 -3.98 -18.74
CA GLU A 411 -47.65 -4.77 -17.57
C GLU A 411 -48.27 -3.91 -16.43
N ASN A 412 -48.63 -2.66 -16.72
CA ASN A 412 -49.19 -1.68 -15.78
C ASN A 412 -48.31 -1.40 -14.54
N CYS A 413 -46.99 -1.53 -14.69
CA CYS A 413 -46.02 -1.27 -13.62
C CYS A 413 -45.39 0.12 -13.80
N GLN A 414 -45.35 0.93 -12.74
CA GLN A 414 -44.67 2.22 -12.75
C GLN A 414 -43.15 2.04 -12.64
N LYS A 415 -42.41 2.63 -13.57
CA LYS A 415 -40.94 2.68 -13.56
C LYS A 415 -40.48 4.11 -13.82
N SER A 416 -39.22 4.39 -13.52
CA SER A 416 -38.57 5.62 -13.97
C SER A 416 -37.23 5.36 -14.62
N LYS A 417 -36.84 6.26 -15.51
CA LYS A 417 -35.51 6.30 -16.10
C LYS A 417 -34.94 7.71 -16.02
N ILE A 418 -33.68 7.81 -15.63
CA ILE A 418 -32.96 9.09 -15.60
C ILE A 418 -32.32 9.35 -16.97
N PHE A 419 -32.75 10.43 -17.61
CA PHE A 419 -32.21 10.90 -18.88
C PHE A 419 -31.09 11.91 -18.63
N PHE A 420 -30.01 11.81 -19.39
CA PHE A 420 -29.01 12.87 -19.58
C PHE A 420 -29.25 13.55 -20.93
N ILE A 421 -29.46 14.86 -20.92
CA ILE A 421 -29.82 15.64 -22.10
C ILE A 421 -28.72 16.66 -22.36
N ALA A 422 -28.14 16.63 -23.56
CA ALA A 422 -27.22 17.65 -24.06
C ALA A 422 -28.00 18.60 -25.00
N TRP A 423 -28.33 19.78 -24.50
CA TRP A 423 -29.07 20.82 -25.21
C TRP A 423 -28.09 21.78 -25.91
N SER A 424 -28.18 21.89 -27.24
CA SER A 424 -27.26 22.70 -28.03
C SER A 424 -27.99 23.36 -29.22
N PRO A 425 -28.75 24.45 -28.98
CA PRO A 425 -29.51 25.15 -30.02
C PRO A 425 -28.68 25.52 -31.24
N ASP A 426 -29.26 25.48 -32.44
CA ASP A 426 -28.55 25.86 -33.65
C ASP A 426 -28.11 27.33 -33.65
N THR A 427 -28.92 28.18 -33.02
CA THR A 427 -28.71 29.60 -32.73
C THR A 427 -27.53 29.87 -31.77
N SER A 428 -27.08 28.87 -31.00
CA SER A 428 -25.97 29.03 -30.06
C SER A 428 -24.64 29.32 -30.78
N ARG A 429 -23.79 30.12 -30.13
CA ARG A 429 -22.45 30.44 -30.64
C ARG A 429 -21.63 29.17 -30.89
N VAL A 430 -20.98 29.09 -32.06
CA VAL A 430 -20.15 27.93 -32.48
C VAL A 430 -19.15 27.51 -31.40
N ARG A 431 -18.47 28.48 -30.80
CA ARG A 431 -17.51 28.22 -29.71
C ARG A 431 -18.17 27.56 -28.49
N SER A 432 -19.37 27.99 -28.10
CA SER A 432 -20.13 27.38 -27.00
C SER A 432 -20.48 25.93 -27.32
N LYS A 433 -21.02 25.68 -28.52
CA LYS A 433 -21.35 24.32 -28.98
C LYS A 433 -20.14 23.38 -28.95
N MET A 434 -18.97 23.86 -29.38
CA MET A 434 -17.73 23.08 -29.31
C MET A 434 -17.32 22.76 -27.88
N VAL A 435 -17.41 23.73 -26.96
CA VAL A 435 -17.07 23.52 -25.54
C VAL A 435 -18.00 22.47 -24.94
N TYR A 436 -19.31 22.63 -25.07
CA TYR A 436 -20.29 21.67 -24.55
C TYR A 436 -20.18 20.29 -25.20
N ALA A 437 -19.88 20.18 -26.49
CA ALA A 437 -19.63 18.88 -27.11
C ALA A 437 -18.37 18.20 -26.51
N SER A 438 -17.29 18.96 -26.34
CA SER A 438 -16.02 18.43 -25.82
C SER A 438 -16.03 18.04 -24.33
N SER A 439 -16.89 18.67 -23.51
CA SER A 439 -16.99 18.38 -22.07
C SER A 439 -18.10 17.39 -21.70
N LYS A 440 -18.96 16.98 -22.65
CA LYS A 440 -20.16 16.17 -22.40
C LYS A 440 -19.86 14.86 -21.69
N ASP A 441 -19.01 14.01 -22.29
CA ASP A 441 -18.72 12.66 -21.78
C ASP A 441 -17.99 12.70 -20.44
N ARG A 442 -17.28 13.79 -20.15
CA ARG A 442 -16.65 14.02 -18.86
C ARG A 442 -17.70 14.37 -17.80
N PHE A 443 -18.57 15.34 -18.08
CA PHE A 443 -19.59 15.74 -17.13
C PHE A 443 -20.58 14.61 -16.84
N LYS A 444 -21.02 13.88 -17.87
CA LYS A 444 -21.90 12.71 -17.74
C LYS A 444 -21.33 11.64 -16.79
N ARG A 445 -20.01 11.40 -16.81
CA ARG A 445 -19.36 10.43 -15.90
C ARG A 445 -19.44 10.82 -14.43
N GLU A 446 -19.55 12.10 -14.10
CA GLU A 446 -19.79 12.53 -12.71
C GLU A 446 -21.23 12.25 -12.24
N LEU A 447 -22.14 12.03 -13.18
CA LEU A 447 -23.57 11.74 -12.96
C LEU A 447 -23.84 10.23 -13.11
N ASP A 448 -23.15 9.42 -12.30
CA ASP A 448 -23.24 7.96 -12.36
C ASP A 448 -24.66 7.44 -12.02
N GLY A 449 -25.34 6.88 -13.02
CA GLY A 449 -26.71 6.39 -12.93
C GLY A 449 -27.68 6.94 -13.97
N THR A 450 -27.25 7.83 -14.88
CA THR A 450 -28.05 8.19 -16.06
C THR A 450 -28.21 6.97 -16.97
N GLN A 451 -29.43 6.62 -17.35
CA GLN A 451 -29.73 5.39 -18.09
C GLN A 451 -29.91 5.63 -19.59
N VAL A 452 -30.34 6.82 -19.97
CA VAL A 452 -30.60 7.20 -21.37
C VAL A 452 -29.90 8.50 -21.68
N GLU A 453 -29.31 8.61 -22.87
CA GLU A 453 -28.71 9.85 -23.37
C GLU A 453 -29.53 10.40 -24.55
N LEU A 454 -29.76 11.71 -24.53
CA LEU A 454 -30.41 12.47 -25.58
C LEU A 454 -29.57 13.70 -25.92
N GLN A 455 -29.46 14.01 -27.20
CA GLN A 455 -28.86 15.25 -27.69
C GLN A 455 -29.91 15.93 -28.56
N ALA A 456 -30.15 17.22 -28.32
CA ALA A 456 -31.19 17.98 -29.02
C ALA A 456 -30.68 19.38 -29.36
N THR A 457 -30.98 19.83 -30.58
CA THR A 457 -30.68 21.19 -31.07
C THR A 457 -31.95 22.03 -31.23
N GLU A 458 -33.14 21.42 -31.13
CA GLU A 458 -34.44 22.08 -31.14
C GLU A 458 -35.45 21.30 -30.28
N PRO A 459 -36.54 21.92 -29.78
CA PRO A 459 -37.45 21.27 -28.83
C PRO A 459 -38.15 20.02 -29.40
N SER A 460 -38.40 19.98 -30.71
CA SER A 460 -38.97 18.83 -31.43
C SER A 460 -38.17 17.54 -31.26
N GLU A 461 -36.85 17.63 -31.18
CA GLU A 461 -35.94 16.47 -31.01
C GLU A 461 -35.95 15.89 -29.59
N MET A 462 -36.55 16.61 -28.65
CA MET A 462 -36.79 16.16 -27.28
C MET A 462 -38.28 16.22 -26.94
N SER A 463 -39.15 15.97 -27.92
CA SER A 463 -40.59 15.86 -27.64
C SER A 463 -40.88 14.72 -26.65
N ILE A 464 -41.99 14.84 -25.92
CA ILE A 464 -42.41 13.84 -24.92
C ILE A 464 -42.54 12.44 -25.53
N ASP A 465 -42.92 12.34 -26.80
CA ASP A 465 -43.05 11.06 -27.51
C ASP A 465 -41.68 10.42 -27.79
N ILE A 466 -40.65 11.22 -28.11
CA ILE A 466 -39.29 10.74 -28.25
C ILE A 466 -38.76 10.25 -26.89
N VAL A 467 -38.98 10.99 -25.81
CA VAL A 467 -38.56 10.59 -24.47
C VAL A 467 -39.25 9.29 -24.05
N LYS A 468 -40.57 9.17 -24.26
CA LYS A 468 -41.32 7.92 -24.02
C LYS A 468 -40.76 6.76 -24.82
N SER A 469 -40.50 6.95 -26.11
CA SER A 469 -39.97 5.89 -26.99
C SER A 469 -38.61 5.36 -26.54
N ARG A 470 -37.74 6.21 -25.99
CA ARG A 470 -36.44 5.82 -25.45
C ARG A 470 -36.52 5.30 -24.01
N ALA A 471 -37.60 5.59 -23.30
CA ALA A 471 -37.85 5.11 -21.95
C ALA A 471 -38.42 3.68 -21.92
N MET A 472 -39.21 3.29 -22.93
CA MET A 472 -39.80 1.95 -23.03
C MET A 472 -38.77 0.85 -23.27
#